data_AF-A0A3M1HR20-F1
#
_entry.id   AF-A0A3M1HR20-F1
#
_cell.length_a   1.000
_cell.length_b   1.000
_cell.length_c   1.000
_cell.angle_alpha   90.00
_cell.angle_beta   90.00
_cell.angle_gamma   90.00
#
_symmetry.space_group_name_H-M   'P 1'
#
loop_
_entity.id
_entity.type
_entity.pdbx_description
1 polymer ?
#
loop_
_entity_poly.entity_id
_entity_poly.type
_entity_poly.pdbx_seq_one_letter_code
_entity_poly.pdbx_strand_id
1 'polypeptide(L)' 'MSRTFRLFFSSSFSDFRLERDWIQQKVVPEIGSLCAQNGYGFLPVNLRWGVGEEPSITSTPWRSA' A
#
# COMPACT_ATOMS: atom_id res chain seq x y z
N MET A 1 12.89 15.73 -11.27
CA MET A 1 12.46 14.32 -11.42
C MET A 1 12.70 13.62 -10.08
N SER A 2 11.67 13.46 -9.24
CA SER A 2 11.81 12.70 -7.99
C SER A 2 11.75 11.20 -8.29
N ARG A 3 12.80 10.46 -7.95
CA ARG A 3 12.80 9.00 -8.06
C ARG A 3 11.81 8.46 -7.03
N THR A 4 10.90 7.58 -7.45
CA THR A 4 9.81 7.08 -6.61
C THR A 4 9.87 5.56 -6.53
N PHE A 5 9.95 5.02 -5.32
CA PHE A 5 9.84 3.59 -5.07
C PHE A 5 8.36 3.18 -5.05
N ARG A 6 8.03 2.11 -5.78
CA ARG A 6 6.67 1.54 -5.84
C ARG A 6 6.70 0.14 -5.26
N LEU A 7 5.97 -0.07 -4.16
CA LEU A 7 5.91 -1.35 -3.47
C LEU A 7 4.57 -2.02 -3.76
N PHE A 8 4.60 -3.18 -4.39
CA PHE A 8 3.40 -3.92 -4.79
C PHE A 8 3.14 -5.06 -3.82
N PHE A 9 1.93 -5.09 -3.27
CA PHE A 9 1.42 -6.22 -2.49
C PHE A 9 0.49 -7.05 -3.36
N SER A 10 0.83 -8.32 -3.59
CA SER A 10 -0.03 -9.32 -4.25
C SER A 10 -0.39 -10.41 -3.24
N SER A 11 -1.68 -10.65 -3.06
CA SER A 11 -2.21 -11.74 -2.23
C SER A 11 -3.70 -11.91 -2.55
N SER A 12 -4.25 -13.11 -2.35
CA SER A 12 -5.64 -13.49 -2.66
C SER A 12 -6.74 -12.70 -1.90
N PHE A 13 -6.40 -11.71 -1.07
CA PHE A 13 -7.33 -10.91 -0.20
C PHE A 13 -8.11 -11.69 0.87
N SER A 14 -8.28 -13.00 0.68
CA SER A 14 -8.85 -13.93 1.65
C SER A 14 -7.86 -14.23 2.77
N ASP A 15 -6.59 -14.42 2.41
CA ASP A 15 -5.52 -14.73 3.35
C ASP A 15 -4.75 -13.45 3.73
N PHE A 16 -4.30 -13.35 4.98
CA PHE A 16 -3.42 -12.29 5.48
C PHE A 16 -4.02 -10.88 5.52
N ARG A 17 -5.28 -10.75 5.98
CA ARG A 17 -5.92 -9.44 6.19
C ARG A 17 -5.26 -8.66 7.35
N LEU A 18 -5.04 -9.33 8.48
CA LEU A 18 -4.46 -8.71 9.68
C LEU A 18 -3.03 -8.24 9.44
N GLU A 19 -2.22 -9.04 8.76
CA GLU A 19 -0.85 -8.73 8.40
C GLU A 19 -0.81 -7.54 7.44
N ARG A 20 -1.75 -7.47 6.50
CA ARG A 20 -1.88 -6.29 5.64
C ARG A 20 -2.20 -5.05 6.45
N ASP A 21 -3.21 -5.09 7.30
CA ASP A 21 -3.55 -3.93 8.13
C ASP A 21 -2.35 -3.51 9.00
N TRP A 22 -1.61 -4.47 9.54
CA TRP A 22 -0.38 -4.20 10.29
C TRP A 22 0.71 -3.54 9.42
N ILE A 23 0.97 -4.07 8.22
CA ILE A 23 1.91 -3.48 7.26
C ILE A 23 1.50 -2.06 6.90
N GLN A 24 0.20 -1.79 6.71
CA GLN A 24 -0.29 -0.45 6.41
C GLN A 24 -0.09 0.52 7.57
N GLN A 25 -0.36 0.08 8.79
CA GLN A 25 -0.32 0.94 9.96
C GLN A 25 1.10 1.17 10.48
N LYS A 26 2.01 0.22 10.27
CA LYS A 26 3.36 0.24 10.86
C LYS A 26 4.45 0.40 9.80
N VAL A 27 4.47 -0.46 8.80
CA VAL A 27 5.60 -0.55 7.85
C VAL A 27 5.57 0.55 6.79
N VAL A 28 4.41 0.82 6.19
CA VAL A 28 4.27 1.80 5.11
C VAL A 28 4.68 3.23 5.54
N PRO A 29 4.26 3.74 6.71
CA PRO A 29 4.68 5.07 7.18
C PRO A 29 6.19 5.16 7.46
N GLU A 30 6.79 4.10 8.00
CA GLU A 30 8.22 4.03 8.30
C GLU A 30 9.06 4.10 7.01
N ILE A 31 8.71 3.28 6.01
CA ILE A 31 9.38 3.31 4.70
C ILE A 31 9.15 4.65 4.01
N GLY A 32 7.93 5.21 4.07
CA GLY A 32 7.62 6.52 3.52
C GLY A 32 8.49 7.62 4.12
N SER A 33 8.66 7.61 5.45
CA SER A 33 9.53 8.55 6.16
C SER A 33 11.00 8.38 5.76
N LEU A 34 11.47 7.14 5.62
CA LEU A 34 12.84 6.86 5.18
C LEU A 34 13.07 7.35 3.74
N CYS A 35 12.14 7.11 2.83
CA CYS A 35 12.23 7.62 1.46
C CYS A 35 12.24 9.15 1.43
N ALA A 36 11.35 9.80 2.19
CA ALA A 36 11.26 11.25 2.25
C ALA A 36 12.55 11.89 2.78
N GLN A 37 13.14 11.33 3.84
CA GLN A 37 14.44 11.78 4.39
C GLN A 37 15.56 11.73 3.35
N ASN A 38 15.47 10.81 2.38
CA ASN A 38 16.46 10.61 1.33
C ASN A 38 16.07 11.29 -0.01
N GLY A 39 15.01 12.10 -0.03
CA GLY A 39 14.56 12.80 -1.24
C GLY A 39 13.85 11.93 -2.28
N TYR A 40 13.37 10.75 -1.87
CA TYR A 40 12.61 9.83 -2.71
C TYR A 40 11.11 9.88 -2.44
N GLY A 41 10.32 9.69 -3.48
CA GLY A 41 8.90 9.38 -3.32
C GLY A 41 8.70 7.92 -2.93
N PHE A 42 7.59 7.64 -2.24
CA PHE A 42 7.17 6.28 -1.92
C PHE A 42 5.69 6.09 -2.24
N LEU A 43 5.36 5.02 -2.94
CA LEU A 43 4.00 4.67 -3.31
C LEU A 43 3.74 3.19 -3.02
N PRO A 44 3.01 2.86 -1.94
CA PRO A 44 2.46 1.51 -1.75
C PRO A 44 1.30 1.31 -2.74
N VAL A 45 1.30 0.16 -3.42
CA VAL A 45 0.28 -0.25 -4.38
C VAL A 45 -0.22 -1.63 -3.98
N ASN A 46 -1.53 -1.80 -3.93
CA ASN A 46 -2.15 -3.09 -3.64
C ASN A 46 -2.77 -3.63 -4.91
N LEU A 47 -2.26 -4.76 -5.40
CA LEU A 47 -2.74 -5.38 -6.62
C LEU A 47 -4.00 -6.18 -6.31
N ARG A 48 -5.16 -5.55 -6.53
CA ARG A 48 -6.47 -6.20 -6.45
C ARG A 48 -6.75 -6.92 -7.77
N TRP A 49 -6.38 -8.20 -7.85
CA TRP A 49 -6.80 -9.04 -8.96
C TRP A 49 -8.10 -9.77 -8.57
N GLY A 50 -9.21 -9.45 -9.25
CA GLY A 50 -10.38 -10.33 -9.30
C GLY A 50 -11.20 -10.54 -8.02
N VAL A 51 -11.43 -9.50 -7.20
CA VAL A 51 -12.54 -9.54 -6.22
C VAL A 51 -13.61 -8.55 -6.64
N GLY A 52 -14.80 -9.07 -6.92
CA GLY A 52 -15.99 -8.28 -7.24
C GLY A 52 -16.27 -7.23 -6.16
N GLU A 53 -16.83 -6.12 -6.63
CA GLU A 53 -17.21 -4.93 -5.90
C GLU A 53 -17.73 -5.19 -4.48
N GLU A 54 -16.94 -4.83 -3.46
CA GLU A 54 -17.44 -4.42 -2.15
C GLU A 54 -16.63 -3.19 -1.75
N PRO A 55 -17.21 -1.98 -1.83
CA PRO A 55 -16.55 -0.77 -1.40
C PRO A 55 -16.58 -0.72 0.13
N SER A 56 -15.50 -1.20 0.77
CA SER A 56 -15.23 -0.86 2.16
C SER A 56 -14.95 0.65 2.22
N ILE A 57 -15.97 1.44 2.58
CA ILE A 57 -15.85 2.85 2.93
C ILE A 57 -14.91 2.95 4.12
N THR A 58 -13.63 3.16 3.83
CA THR A 58 -12.62 3.64 4.76
C THR A 58 -11.83 4.69 4.00
N SER A 59 -11.86 5.92 4.51
CA SER A 59 -11.23 7.09 3.93
C SER A 59 -9.70 6.90 3.74
N THR A 60 -9.27 6.77 2.48
CA THR A 60 -7.90 6.98 1.90
C THR A 60 -6.76 6.01 2.33
N PRO A 61 -5.63 5.81 1.59
CA PRO A 61 -5.21 6.27 0.26
C PRO A 61 -4.71 5.09 -0.64
N TRP A 62 -5.55 4.10 -0.94
CA TRP A 62 -5.16 3.06 -1.91
C TRP A 62 -5.45 3.56 -3.31
N ARG A 63 -4.39 3.92 -4.06
CA ARG A 63 -4.52 4.02 -5.51
C ARG A 63 -4.51 2.61 -6.07
N SER A 64 -5.69 2.12 -6.45
CA SER A 64 -5.80 1.00 -7.36
C SER A 64 -5.01 1.36 -8.62
N ALA A 65 -4.07 0.51 -9.00
CA ALA A 65 -3.43 0.57 -10.30
C ALA A 65 -4.39 0.00 -11.36
#